data_AF-A0A3N5NB32-F1
#
_entry.id   AF-A0A3N5NB32-F1
#
_cell.length_a   1.000
_cell.length_b   1.000
_cell.length_c   1.000
_cell.angle_alpha   90.00
_cell.angle_beta   90.00
_cell.angle_gamma   90.00
#
_symmetry.space_group_name_H-M   'P 1'
#
loop_
_entity.id
_entity.type
_entity.pdbx_description
1 polymer ?
#
loop_
_entity_poly.entity_id
_entity_poly.type
_entity_poly.pdbx_seq_one_letter_code
_entity_poly.pdbx_strand_id
1 'polypeptide(L)'
;MRLNGLDNDISLSKMLYCRNKDPEMNQRPAFSFLILILLLMAPRLGGQMLADFESPASVPGLSADGGFAVVANPDKTGINTSDSVVTYHKPEGNWKWLRLHFPDTVKIRYNNTLTFKLRATARGRIFAKFYHGSVVVIENWCPSWNFQPAPNTWVECTMDLTAAMGKRFTRLDLAACVDNNEPADVWFDDIRLSNPEAGDGTPVLDFSLSHLKLVTGDELTCNAVESYDFDGEVVRYHWDFGNGDTLNGPLVQYSYPSGGIFTLTAAVSDNEGKTAWGTERIFVIDPADGTGEPWFVTSNPQTNKKIEAIFHTRENYIHPFDPDEVKVDAVVTLPEGDSMVVPCFYYVPAGYDGAGWVADPVHGSWMVRFMSPRPGLHEIRFRLTDDSGTWWSDRYPVTVHPGDTRGVIREDPRNRQYFRHSTGEPFYPAGINVAWNSMENYATILKNLAGGRANVFRYWHTPFAKQALEWSEDYYYNYGGLGIYNQEAAAMSDSLLDLCDSLDMYMQLCIFQHGQFSENVDQMWESNPYNTVNGGYVERAEEYFYSQECRDQARKLLRYLVARWSYSRNLFAWEFFNE
;
A
#
# COMPACT_ATOMS: atom_id res chain seq x y z
N MET A 1 35.37 -11.50 22.02
CA MET A 1 35.78 -10.32 21.22
C MET A 1 34.49 -9.76 20.64
N ARG A 2 34.03 -8.61 21.15
CA ARG A 2 32.77 -7.97 20.77
C ARG A 2 32.92 -7.30 19.41
N LEU A 3 31.99 -7.53 18.48
CA LEU A 3 31.73 -6.65 17.35
C LEU A 3 30.28 -6.19 17.47
N ASN A 4 30.12 -5.04 18.12
CA ASN A 4 28.93 -4.20 18.02
C ASN A 4 29.10 -3.34 16.77
N GLY A 5 28.01 -3.14 16.02
CA GLY A 5 27.89 -2.06 15.05
C GLY A 5 27.68 -2.52 13.61
N LEU A 6 26.48 -2.99 13.30
CA LEU A 6 25.87 -2.86 11.98
C LEU A 6 24.40 -2.54 12.23
N ASP A 7 24.01 -1.32 11.87
CA ASP A 7 22.64 -0.83 11.92
C ASP A 7 21.74 -1.71 11.04
N ASN A 8 20.80 -2.41 11.68
CA ASN A 8 19.78 -3.25 11.06
C ASN A 8 18.52 -2.42 10.73
N ASP A 9 18.68 -1.30 10.02
CA ASP A 9 17.55 -0.43 9.67
C ASP A 9 17.51 -0.08 8.17
N ILE A 10 17.31 -1.11 7.35
CA ILE A 10 16.59 -0.95 6.07
C ILE A 10 15.66 -2.16 5.93
N SER A 11 14.47 -2.05 6.50
CA SER A 11 13.37 -2.97 6.23
C SER A 11 13.06 -2.96 4.73
N LEU A 12 12.68 -4.13 4.20
CA LEU A 12 12.15 -4.31 2.84
C LEU A 12 10.98 -3.37 2.49
N SER A 13 10.42 -2.66 3.46
CA SER A 13 9.35 -1.67 3.26
C SER A 13 9.74 -0.42 2.45
N LYS A 14 11.04 -0.18 2.17
CA LYS A 14 11.48 0.94 1.31
C LYS A 14 11.62 0.61 -0.19
N MET A 15 11.42 -0.65 -0.60
CA MET A 15 11.31 -1.04 -2.02
C MET A 15 9.86 -1.13 -2.50
N LEU A 16 8.91 -0.84 -1.61
CA LEU A 16 7.50 -0.76 -1.94
C LEU A 16 7.15 0.67 -2.24
N TYR A 17 6.57 0.90 -3.41
CA TYR A 17 6.09 2.20 -3.82
C TYR A 17 5.02 2.69 -2.83
N CYS A 18 5.48 3.42 -1.82
CA CYS A 18 5.04 4.75 -1.46
C CYS A 18 3.62 5.14 -1.91
N ARG A 19 2.64 4.86 -1.05
CA ARG A 19 1.74 5.93 -0.62
C ARG A 19 2.58 6.95 0.17
N ASN A 20 3.33 7.81 -0.50
CA ASN A 20 3.81 9.07 0.10
C ASN A 20 2.54 9.92 0.30
N LYS A 21 2.11 10.41 1.48
CA LYS A 21 2.85 11.10 2.55
C LYS A 21 4.17 11.68 2.07
N ASP A 22 4.07 12.75 1.28
CA ASP A 22 5.18 13.61 0.91
C ASP A 22 5.93 14.13 2.14
N PRO A 23 7.26 13.99 2.20
CA PRO A 23 8.10 14.78 3.07
C PRO A 23 9.02 15.64 2.19
N GLU A 24 8.53 16.80 1.71
CA GLU A 24 9.29 18.04 1.45
C GLU A 24 8.47 19.03 0.61
N MET A 25 7.80 19.96 1.29
CA MET A 25 7.37 21.22 0.67
C MET A 25 7.74 22.38 1.59
N ASN A 26 9.02 22.76 1.54
CA ASN A 26 9.49 24.04 2.06
C ASN A 26 10.09 24.81 0.88
N GLN A 27 9.27 25.61 0.18
CA GLN A 27 9.58 26.98 -0.26
C GLN A 27 8.54 27.58 -1.25
N ARG A 28 7.70 28.50 -0.71
CA ARG A 28 7.04 29.71 -1.29
C ARG A 28 5.69 29.56 -2.05
N PRO A 29 4.79 30.58 -2.01
CA PRO A 29 4.25 31.30 -0.84
C PRO A 29 2.70 31.32 -0.77
N ALA A 30 2.19 31.31 0.47
CA ALA A 30 0.95 31.90 0.98
C ALA A 30 -0.43 31.41 0.46
N PHE A 31 -0.97 30.38 1.12
CA PHE A 31 -2.34 30.43 1.66
C PHE A 31 -2.30 30.01 3.14
N SER A 32 -2.68 30.93 4.02
CA SER A 32 -2.51 30.82 5.46
C SER A 32 -3.59 29.95 6.09
N PHE A 33 -3.28 28.69 6.41
CA PHE A 33 -3.92 28.00 7.53
C PHE A 33 -3.05 28.18 8.78
N LEU A 34 -3.55 28.99 9.71
CA LEU A 34 -2.87 29.33 10.95
C LEU A 34 -2.88 28.11 11.89
N ILE A 35 -1.86 27.25 11.81
CA ILE A 35 -1.65 26.17 12.81
C ILE A 35 -0.95 26.78 14.01
N LEU A 36 -1.71 27.05 15.06
CA LEU A 36 -1.20 27.43 16.37
C LEU A 36 -0.57 26.19 17.01
N ILE A 37 0.77 26.11 17.01
CA ILE A 37 1.51 25.10 17.78
C ILE A 37 1.38 25.49 19.27
N LEU A 38 0.39 24.91 19.95
CA LEU A 38 0.37 24.81 21.40
C LEU A 38 1.12 23.54 21.79
N LEU A 39 2.30 23.70 22.38
CA LEU A 39 2.88 22.70 23.27
C LEU A 39 1.91 22.51 24.45
N LEU A 40 1.02 21.54 24.30
CA LEU A 40 0.26 20.95 25.39
C LEU A 40 0.71 19.50 25.51
N MET A 41 1.06 19.12 26.74
CA MET A 41 1.29 17.73 27.11
C MET A 41 0.20 16.85 26.50
N ALA A 42 0.59 15.75 25.86
CA ALA A 42 -0.36 14.75 25.37
C ALA A 42 -1.34 14.40 26.51
N PRO A 43 -2.64 14.72 26.39
CA PRO A 43 -3.59 14.00 27.20
C PRO A 43 -3.51 12.56 26.68
N ARG A 44 -3.22 11.60 27.57
CA ARG A 44 -3.56 10.21 27.26
C ARG A 44 -5.07 10.23 27.02
N LEU A 45 -5.49 10.04 25.77
CA LEU A 45 -6.91 9.84 25.44
C LEU A 45 -7.35 8.57 26.14
N GLY A 46 -7.95 8.75 27.32
CA GLY A 46 -8.58 7.69 28.08
C GLY A 46 -9.92 7.43 27.44
N GLY A 47 -10.20 6.17 27.09
CA GLY A 47 -11.50 5.78 26.58
C GLY A 47 -12.66 6.29 27.44
N GLN A 48 -13.84 6.41 26.84
CA GLN A 48 -15.09 6.87 27.45
C GLN A 48 -15.28 6.32 28.88
N MET A 49 -14.98 7.15 29.88
CA MET A 49 -15.15 6.80 31.29
C MET A 49 -16.65 6.73 31.61
N LEU A 50 -17.09 5.58 32.13
CA LEU A 50 -18.46 5.34 32.57
C LEU A 50 -18.61 5.58 34.08
N ALA A 51 -17.59 5.21 34.86
CA ALA A 51 -17.55 5.45 36.30
C ALA A 51 -16.11 5.36 36.84
N ASP A 52 -15.66 6.41 37.52
CA ASP A 52 -14.38 6.45 38.26
C ASP A 52 -14.59 6.59 39.79
N PHE A 53 -15.82 6.81 40.24
CA PHE A 53 -16.21 6.92 41.65
C PHE A 53 -15.50 7.98 42.50
N GLU A 54 -14.73 8.89 41.89
CA GLU A 54 -13.98 9.93 42.60
C GLU A 54 -14.81 11.18 42.93
N SER A 55 -15.98 11.32 42.33
CA SER A 55 -16.89 12.43 42.59
C SER A 55 -18.35 12.02 42.42
N PRO A 56 -19.33 12.73 43.02
CA PRO A 56 -20.73 12.42 42.79
C PRO A 56 -21.17 12.43 41.32
N ALA A 57 -20.47 13.19 40.46
CA ALA A 57 -20.76 13.26 39.03
C ALA A 57 -20.27 12.04 38.24
N SER A 58 -19.33 11.28 38.79
CA SER A 58 -18.75 10.08 38.18
C SER A 58 -19.29 8.78 38.78
N VAL A 59 -20.35 8.86 39.60
CA VAL A 59 -21.08 7.73 40.15
C VAL A 59 -22.41 7.60 39.40
N PRO A 60 -22.60 6.58 38.54
CA PRO A 60 -23.89 6.32 37.91
C PRO A 60 -24.92 5.86 38.95
N GLY A 61 -26.19 5.72 38.55
CA GLY A 61 -27.17 5.09 39.44
C GLY A 61 -26.74 3.66 39.78
N LEU A 62 -26.75 3.26 41.05
CA LEU A 62 -26.28 1.95 41.49
C LEU A 62 -27.39 1.12 42.11
N SER A 63 -27.40 -0.18 41.80
CA SER A 63 -28.12 -1.19 42.60
C SER A 63 -27.37 -2.52 42.59
N ALA A 64 -27.62 -3.39 43.57
CA ALA A 64 -26.96 -4.69 43.64
C ALA A 64 -27.80 -5.72 44.40
N ASP A 65 -27.48 -7.02 44.29
CA ASP A 65 -28.25 -8.10 44.96
C ASP A 65 -28.01 -8.21 46.48
N GLY A 66 -27.00 -7.51 46.97
CA GLY A 66 -26.57 -7.34 48.36
C GLY A 66 -26.18 -5.87 48.64
N GLY A 67 -25.52 -5.60 49.76
CA GLY A 67 -25.16 -4.22 50.15
C GLY A 67 -24.07 -3.61 49.26
N PHE A 68 -24.23 -2.35 48.85
CA PHE A 68 -23.22 -1.61 48.08
C PHE A 68 -22.96 -0.22 48.68
N ALA A 69 -21.76 0.31 48.45
CA ALA A 69 -21.39 1.66 48.84
C ALA A 69 -20.22 2.16 47.99
N VAL A 70 -20.03 3.47 47.86
CA VAL A 70 -18.75 4.06 47.45
C VAL A 70 -17.92 4.26 48.71
N VAL A 71 -16.71 3.70 48.74
CA VAL A 71 -15.84 3.65 49.92
C VAL A 71 -14.41 4.04 49.55
N ALA A 72 -13.60 4.36 50.56
CA ALA A 72 -12.16 4.54 50.34
C ALA A 72 -11.54 3.26 49.76
N ASN A 73 -10.63 3.42 48.79
CA ASN A 73 -9.95 2.30 48.16
C ASN A 73 -9.23 1.43 49.21
N PRO A 74 -9.57 0.12 49.33
CA PRO A 74 -9.01 -0.76 50.35
C PRO A 74 -7.51 -1.06 50.16
N ASP A 75 -6.96 -0.77 48.98
CA ASP A 75 -5.55 -0.98 48.64
C ASP A 75 -5.13 -0.06 47.49
N LYS A 76 -4.46 1.05 47.82
CA LYS A 76 -4.00 2.07 46.86
C LYS A 76 -2.66 1.74 46.21
N THR A 77 -2.31 0.45 46.13
CA THR A 77 -1.05 -0.01 45.54
C THR A 77 -1.26 -0.73 44.22
N GLY A 78 -0.20 -0.84 43.43
CA GLY A 78 -0.25 -1.53 42.14
C GLY A 78 -1.01 -0.73 41.07
N ILE A 79 -1.92 -1.38 40.36
CA ILE A 79 -2.62 -0.79 39.21
C ILE A 79 -3.75 0.18 39.59
N ASN A 80 -4.23 0.12 40.85
CA ASN A 80 -5.28 1.01 41.32
C ASN A 80 -4.76 1.95 42.40
N THR A 81 -4.68 3.25 42.09
CA THR A 81 -4.20 4.29 43.00
C THR A 81 -5.29 5.31 43.36
N SER A 82 -6.52 5.06 42.89
CA SER A 82 -7.73 5.84 43.14
C SER A 82 -8.01 6.02 44.64
N ASP A 83 -8.63 7.14 44.99
CA ASP A 83 -8.99 7.45 46.36
C ASP A 83 -10.25 6.69 46.80
N SER A 84 -11.20 6.55 45.88
CA SER A 84 -12.51 5.97 46.13
C SER A 84 -12.85 4.87 45.11
N VAL A 85 -13.63 3.88 45.53
CA VAL A 85 -14.08 2.76 44.69
C VAL A 85 -15.50 2.38 45.05
N VAL A 86 -16.25 1.73 44.13
CA VAL A 86 -17.52 1.10 44.51
C VAL A 86 -17.25 -0.28 45.09
N THR A 87 -17.83 -0.56 46.25
CA THR A 87 -17.88 -1.88 46.86
C THR A 87 -19.27 -2.48 46.76
N TYR A 88 -19.32 -3.80 46.63
CA TYR A 88 -20.52 -4.60 46.67
C TYR A 88 -20.28 -5.90 47.45
N HIS A 89 -21.09 -6.14 48.48
CA HIS A 89 -21.10 -7.39 49.23
C HIS A 89 -21.94 -8.43 48.49
N LYS A 90 -21.26 -9.35 47.79
CA LYS A 90 -21.87 -10.51 47.15
C LYS A 90 -22.41 -11.47 48.23
N PRO A 91 -23.72 -11.70 48.32
CA PRO A 91 -24.29 -12.70 49.22
C PRO A 91 -24.01 -14.12 48.72
N GLU A 92 -24.36 -15.11 49.53
CA GLU A 92 -24.25 -16.53 49.16
C GLU A 92 -24.98 -16.82 47.82
N GLY A 93 -24.39 -17.71 47.03
CA GLY A 93 -24.88 -18.16 45.73
C GLY A 93 -24.18 -17.51 44.53
N ASN A 94 -24.43 -18.11 43.36
CA ASN A 94 -23.85 -17.70 42.09
C ASN A 94 -24.67 -16.56 41.43
N TRP A 95 -24.08 -15.89 40.42
CA TRP A 95 -24.73 -14.88 39.58
C TRP A 95 -25.35 -13.70 40.36
N LYS A 96 -24.51 -13.05 41.16
CA LYS A 96 -24.86 -11.82 41.89
C LYS A 96 -24.24 -10.62 41.19
N TRP A 97 -25.01 -9.54 41.07
CA TRP A 97 -24.66 -8.42 40.19
C TRP A 97 -24.54 -7.11 40.96
N LEU A 98 -23.53 -6.34 40.60
CA LEU A 98 -23.55 -4.88 40.70
C LEU A 98 -24.12 -4.32 39.40
N ARG A 99 -25.03 -3.35 39.48
CA ARG A 99 -25.76 -2.79 38.33
C ARG A 99 -25.54 -1.30 38.29
N LEU A 100 -25.00 -0.83 37.17
CA LEU A 100 -24.79 0.58 36.86
C LEU A 100 -25.91 1.02 35.92
N HIS A 101 -26.68 2.02 36.33
CA HIS A 101 -27.82 2.58 35.61
C HIS A 101 -27.47 3.96 35.08
N PHE A 102 -27.67 4.14 33.79
CA PHE A 102 -27.39 5.39 33.08
C PHE A 102 -28.74 6.02 32.69
N PRO A 103 -29.11 7.17 33.29
CA PRO A 103 -30.40 7.81 33.05
C PRO A 103 -30.53 8.28 31.59
N ASP A 104 -29.41 8.69 31.00
CA ASP A 104 -29.29 8.95 29.57
C ASP A 104 -28.76 7.71 28.85
N THR A 105 -29.27 7.46 27.65
CA THR A 105 -28.79 6.36 26.82
C THR A 105 -27.35 6.59 26.40
N VAL A 106 -26.44 5.70 26.84
CA VAL A 106 -25.03 5.74 26.49
C VAL A 106 -24.82 5.05 25.14
N LYS A 107 -24.11 5.71 24.22
CA LYS A 107 -23.66 5.11 22.96
C LYS A 107 -22.36 4.34 23.19
N ILE A 108 -22.26 3.10 22.71
CA ILE A 108 -20.99 2.35 22.66
C ILE A 108 -20.05 2.96 21.60
N ARG A 109 -20.60 3.60 20.55
CA ARG A 109 -19.84 4.13 19.40
C ARG A 109 -18.96 3.02 18.80
N TYR A 110 -17.75 3.32 18.35
CA TYR A 110 -16.81 2.30 17.88
C TYR A 110 -15.86 1.81 18.99
N ASN A 111 -16.22 1.95 20.27
CA ASN A 111 -15.48 1.29 21.34
C ASN A 111 -15.65 -0.23 21.22
N ASN A 112 -14.54 -0.95 21.08
CA ASN A 112 -14.51 -2.41 20.96
C ASN A 112 -14.07 -3.10 22.26
N THR A 113 -13.80 -2.36 23.34
CA THR A 113 -13.29 -2.90 24.59
C THR A 113 -13.96 -2.23 25.80
N LEU A 114 -14.56 -3.01 26.71
CA LEU A 114 -14.85 -2.58 28.08
C LEU A 114 -13.61 -2.87 28.93
N THR A 115 -13.19 -1.92 29.76
CA THR A 115 -12.12 -2.09 30.75
C THR A 115 -12.58 -1.64 32.12
N PHE A 116 -12.22 -2.37 33.17
CA PHE A 116 -12.42 -1.95 34.56
C PHE A 116 -11.42 -2.63 35.49
N LYS A 117 -11.14 -1.99 36.63
CA LYS A 117 -10.34 -2.58 37.71
C LYS A 117 -11.26 -3.34 38.66
N LEU A 118 -10.81 -4.52 39.08
CA LEU A 118 -11.53 -5.41 40.00
C LEU A 118 -10.60 -5.87 41.12
N ARG A 119 -11.15 -5.90 42.34
CA ARG A 119 -10.59 -6.64 43.49
C ARG A 119 -11.71 -7.43 44.15
N ALA A 120 -11.45 -8.65 44.60
CA ALA A 120 -12.44 -9.43 45.36
C ALA A 120 -11.79 -10.27 46.46
N THR A 121 -12.49 -10.51 47.57
CA THR A 121 -11.98 -11.33 48.69
C THR A 121 -12.00 -12.84 48.42
N ALA A 122 -12.66 -13.28 47.33
CA ALA A 122 -12.76 -14.67 46.95
C ALA A 122 -12.39 -14.88 45.47
N ARG A 123 -12.00 -16.11 45.10
CA ARG A 123 -11.79 -16.49 43.69
C ARG A 123 -13.12 -16.71 43.00
N GLY A 124 -13.16 -16.40 41.72
CA GLY A 124 -14.19 -16.84 40.81
C GLY A 124 -14.13 -16.02 39.53
N ARG A 125 -15.02 -16.32 38.60
CA ARG A 125 -15.00 -15.74 37.26
C ARG A 125 -15.70 -14.40 37.23
N ILE A 126 -15.53 -13.69 36.11
CA ILE A 126 -16.03 -12.34 35.92
C ILE A 126 -16.85 -12.30 34.64
N PHE A 127 -18.03 -11.69 34.73
CA PHE A 127 -18.97 -11.61 33.62
C PHE A 127 -19.60 -10.23 33.58
N ALA A 128 -19.79 -9.69 32.38
CA ALA A 128 -20.45 -8.42 32.17
C ALA A 128 -21.61 -8.57 31.18
N LYS A 129 -22.69 -7.84 31.42
CA LYS A 129 -23.86 -7.77 30.54
C LYS A 129 -24.29 -6.33 30.32
N PHE A 130 -24.46 -5.95 29.07
CA PHE A 130 -25.01 -4.64 28.68
C PHE A 130 -26.48 -4.79 28.32
N TYR A 131 -27.30 -3.85 28.76
CA TYR A 131 -28.73 -3.81 28.47
C TYR A 131 -29.15 -2.46 27.89
N HIS A 132 -30.07 -2.49 26.92
CA HIS A 132 -30.82 -1.32 26.48
C HIS A 132 -32.30 -1.55 26.81
N GLY A 133 -32.80 -0.82 27.81
CA GLY A 133 -34.07 -1.16 28.44
C GLY A 133 -34.03 -2.57 29.04
N SER A 134 -34.87 -3.47 28.55
CA SER A 134 -34.92 -4.89 28.97
C SER A 134 -34.14 -5.84 28.06
N VAL A 135 -33.58 -5.36 26.95
CA VAL A 135 -32.92 -6.19 25.92
C VAL A 135 -31.43 -6.27 26.20
N VAL A 136 -30.87 -7.48 26.17
CA VAL A 136 -29.41 -7.69 26.25
C VAL A 136 -28.77 -7.24 24.94
N VAL A 137 -27.82 -6.32 25.04
CA VAL A 137 -27.05 -5.76 23.92
C VAL A 137 -25.87 -6.67 23.58
N ILE A 138 -25.13 -7.07 24.61
CA ILE A 138 -24.00 -7.99 24.57
C ILE A 138 -23.72 -8.51 25.99
N GLU A 139 -23.19 -9.71 26.08
CA GLU A 139 -22.69 -10.29 27.32
C GLU A 139 -21.48 -11.18 27.05
N ASN A 140 -20.47 -11.15 27.93
CA ASN A 140 -19.29 -11.99 27.79
C ASN A 140 -18.49 -12.10 29.11
N TRP A 141 -17.54 -13.03 29.14
CA TRP A 141 -16.56 -13.20 30.20
C TRP A 141 -15.49 -12.12 30.15
N CYS A 142 -14.97 -11.71 31.31
CA CYS A 142 -13.95 -10.67 31.42
C CYS A 142 -12.65 -11.21 32.02
N PRO A 143 -11.54 -11.37 31.28
CA PRO A 143 -11.40 -11.33 29.82
C PRO A 143 -11.71 -12.66 29.12
N SER A 144 -11.81 -13.78 29.85
CA SER A 144 -12.07 -15.08 29.24
C SER A 144 -12.78 -16.04 30.21
N TRP A 145 -13.38 -17.09 29.66
CA TRP A 145 -14.13 -18.11 30.40
C TRP A 145 -13.35 -18.74 31.58
N ASN A 146 -12.03 -18.85 31.50
CA ASN A 146 -11.19 -19.50 32.52
C ASN A 146 -10.55 -18.51 33.50
N PHE A 147 -10.70 -17.20 33.30
CA PHE A 147 -10.03 -16.21 34.14
C PHE A 147 -10.65 -16.13 35.53
N GLN A 148 -9.81 -16.31 36.55
CA GLN A 148 -10.19 -16.21 37.96
C GLN A 148 -9.06 -15.50 38.73
N PRO A 149 -9.21 -14.21 39.07
CA PRO A 149 -8.15 -13.46 39.74
C PRO A 149 -7.85 -14.02 41.13
N ALA A 150 -6.63 -13.82 41.59
CA ALA A 150 -6.26 -14.13 42.96
C ALA A 150 -7.06 -13.23 43.93
N PRO A 151 -7.49 -13.76 45.09
CA PRO A 151 -8.17 -12.95 46.10
C PRO A 151 -7.31 -11.77 46.54
N ASN A 152 -7.95 -10.66 46.89
CA ASN A 152 -7.32 -9.48 47.47
C ASN A 152 -6.18 -8.90 46.62
N THR A 153 -6.32 -8.99 45.29
CA THR A 153 -5.40 -8.38 44.33
C THR A 153 -6.18 -7.56 43.32
N TRP A 154 -5.71 -6.36 42.99
CA TRP A 154 -6.27 -5.57 41.90
C TRP A 154 -5.87 -6.16 40.56
N VAL A 155 -6.84 -6.38 39.69
CA VAL A 155 -6.65 -6.81 38.30
C VAL A 155 -7.39 -5.89 37.35
N GLU A 156 -6.85 -5.64 36.17
CA GLU A 156 -7.56 -4.97 35.08
C GLU A 156 -8.27 -6.05 34.26
N CYS A 157 -9.59 -5.90 34.12
CA CYS A 157 -10.44 -6.83 33.39
C CYS A 157 -10.88 -6.17 32.10
N THR A 158 -10.86 -6.92 31.01
CA THR A 158 -11.32 -6.45 29.72
C THR A 158 -12.47 -7.31 29.21
N MET A 159 -13.29 -6.78 28.31
CA MET A 159 -14.29 -7.54 27.56
C MET A 159 -14.35 -7.02 26.13
N ASP A 160 -14.35 -7.94 25.17
CA ASP A 160 -14.55 -7.64 23.76
C ASP A 160 -15.99 -7.18 23.49
N LEU A 161 -16.11 -5.97 22.95
CA LEU A 161 -17.36 -5.30 22.56
C LEU A 161 -17.52 -5.17 21.05
N THR A 162 -16.68 -5.81 20.22
CA THR A 162 -16.72 -5.69 18.76
C THR A 162 -18.13 -5.94 18.21
N ALA A 163 -18.82 -6.99 18.69
CA ALA A 163 -20.20 -7.32 18.29
C ALA A 163 -21.27 -6.32 18.81
N ALA A 164 -20.88 -5.35 19.62
CA ALA A 164 -21.74 -4.30 20.18
C ALA A 164 -21.37 -2.89 19.71
N MET A 165 -20.36 -2.73 18.86
CA MET A 165 -20.04 -1.45 18.23
C MET A 165 -21.28 -0.88 17.51
N GLY A 166 -21.44 0.45 17.59
CA GLY A 166 -22.59 1.20 17.07
C GLY A 166 -23.87 1.09 17.92
N LYS A 167 -23.92 0.19 18.91
CA LYS A 167 -25.12 0.00 19.75
C LYS A 167 -25.17 1.01 20.90
N ARG A 168 -26.27 0.95 21.65
CA ARG A 168 -26.57 1.82 22.80
C ARG A 168 -26.94 0.96 24.01
N PHE A 169 -26.73 1.47 25.22
CA PHE A 169 -27.13 0.80 26.45
C PHE A 169 -27.60 1.81 27.51
N THR A 170 -28.37 1.33 28.46
CA THR A 170 -28.88 2.08 29.62
C THR A 170 -28.47 1.44 30.94
N ARG A 171 -27.98 0.18 30.92
CA ARG A 171 -27.53 -0.52 32.12
C ARG A 171 -26.35 -1.44 31.83
N LEU A 172 -25.38 -1.47 32.73
CA LEU A 172 -24.24 -2.40 32.75
C LEU A 172 -24.31 -3.22 34.04
N ASP A 173 -24.44 -4.54 33.91
CA ASP A 173 -24.42 -5.47 35.03
C ASP A 173 -23.04 -6.16 35.08
N LEU A 174 -22.37 -6.08 36.22
CA LEU A 174 -21.08 -6.70 36.49
C LEU A 174 -21.23 -7.76 37.58
N ALA A 175 -20.79 -8.99 37.29
CA ALA A 175 -20.68 -10.07 38.25
C ALA A 175 -19.22 -10.46 38.44
N ALA A 176 -18.81 -10.61 39.70
CA ALA A 176 -17.52 -11.15 40.09
C ALA A 176 -17.72 -12.36 41.01
N CYS A 177 -16.67 -13.15 41.18
CA CYS A 177 -16.70 -14.39 41.95
C CYS A 177 -17.77 -15.39 41.43
N VAL A 178 -18.02 -15.40 40.12
CA VAL A 178 -18.95 -16.34 39.49
C VAL A 178 -18.39 -17.76 39.63
N ASP A 179 -19.29 -18.72 39.86
CA ASP A 179 -19.04 -20.13 40.21
C ASP A 179 -18.32 -20.35 41.53
N ASN A 180 -18.40 -19.34 42.39
CA ASN A 180 -18.13 -19.48 43.80
C ASN A 180 -19.40 -19.11 44.59
N ASN A 181 -19.93 -20.07 45.34
CA ASN A 181 -21.15 -19.85 46.13
C ASN A 181 -20.89 -19.08 47.42
N GLU A 182 -19.63 -18.97 47.86
CA GLU A 182 -19.29 -18.24 49.08
C GLU A 182 -19.58 -16.75 48.94
N PRO A 183 -19.97 -16.06 50.04
CA PRO A 183 -20.06 -14.61 50.06
C PRO A 183 -18.68 -13.97 49.86
N ALA A 184 -18.66 -12.78 49.26
CA ALA A 184 -17.42 -12.05 48.98
C ALA A 184 -17.63 -10.54 48.98
N ASP A 185 -16.61 -9.79 49.36
CA ASP A 185 -16.57 -8.35 49.12
C ASP A 185 -15.85 -8.11 47.79
N VAL A 186 -16.46 -7.29 46.96
CA VAL A 186 -16.02 -7.01 45.59
C VAL A 186 -15.92 -5.51 45.40
N TRP A 187 -14.81 -5.04 44.84
CA TRP A 187 -14.58 -3.65 44.50
C TRP A 187 -14.36 -3.48 43.00
N PHE A 188 -15.03 -2.50 42.41
CA PHE A 188 -14.84 -2.09 41.02
C PHE A 188 -14.38 -0.64 40.95
N ASP A 189 -13.61 -0.33 39.91
CA ASP A 189 -13.14 1.02 39.65
C ASP A 189 -12.75 1.23 38.18
N ASP A 190 -12.57 2.49 37.75
CA ASP A 190 -12.14 2.90 36.41
C ASP A 190 -12.86 2.17 35.27
N ILE A 191 -14.20 2.14 35.33
CA ILE A 191 -15.03 1.46 34.35
C ILE A 191 -15.12 2.34 33.11
N ARG A 192 -14.54 1.90 32.00
CA ARG A 192 -14.44 2.67 30.75
C ARG A 192 -14.67 1.82 29.50
N LEU A 193 -15.14 2.45 28.44
CA LEU A 193 -15.15 1.90 27.08
C LEU A 193 -13.97 2.48 26.31
N SER A 194 -13.28 1.69 25.50
CA SER A 194 -12.16 2.15 24.68
C SER A 194 -12.11 1.42 23.34
N ASN A 195 -11.42 1.99 22.37
CA ASN A 195 -10.93 1.27 21.21
C ASN A 195 -9.41 1.45 21.10
N PRO A 196 -8.61 0.40 21.36
CA PRO A 196 -7.15 0.45 21.21
C PRO A 196 -6.68 0.83 19.78
N GLU A 197 -7.52 0.60 18.76
CA GLU A 197 -7.24 0.96 17.36
C GLU A 197 -7.52 2.44 17.06
N ALA A 198 -8.19 3.17 17.95
CA ALA A 198 -8.52 4.60 17.76
C ALA A 198 -7.30 5.53 17.77
N GLY A 199 -6.15 5.06 18.25
CA GLY A 199 -4.94 5.88 18.30
C GLY A 199 -5.13 7.16 19.12
N ASP A 200 -4.85 8.31 18.52
CA ASP A 200 -5.04 9.64 19.11
C ASP A 200 -6.44 10.23 18.86
N GLY A 201 -7.41 9.39 18.47
CA GLY A 201 -8.77 9.77 18.15
C GLY A 201 -8.86 10.65 16.90
N THR A 202 -7.84 10.67 16.05
CA THR A 202 -7.94 11.28 14.71
C THR A 202 -8.90 10.44 13.86
N PRO A 203 -9.82 11.07 13.10
CA PRO A 203 -10.73 10.33 12.23
C PRO A 203 -9.97 9.52 11.17
N VAL A 204 -10.57 8.44 10.69
CA VAL A 204 -10.08 7.68 9.54
C VAL A 204 -10.76 8.23 8.28
N LEU A 205 -9.94 8.76 7.38
CA LEU A 205 -10.36 9.11 6.03
C LEU A 205 -10.40 7.84 5.17
N ASP A 206 -11.58 7.49 4.69
CA ASP A 206 -11.79 6.48 3.66
C ASP A 206 -12.53 7.14 2.49
N PHE A 207 -11.84 7.32 1.37
CA PHE A 207 -12.38 7.97 0.20
C PHE A 207 -12.09 7.20 -1.08
N SER A 208 -12.99 7.36 -2.05
CA SER A 208 -12.92 6.77 -3.38
C SER A 208 -13.31 7.81 -4.44
N LEU A 209 -12.78 7.61 -5.64
CA LEU A 209 -13.03 8.44 -6.81
C LEU A 209 -13.55 7.54 -7.94
N SER A 210 -14.48 8.03 -8.75
CA SER A 210 -14.99 7.25 -9.90
C SER A 210 -13.93 6.99 -10.96
N HIS A 211 -13.04 7.96 -11.19
CA HIS A 211 -11.97 7.90 -12.18
C HIS A 211 -10.75 8.69 -11.72
N LEU A 212 -9.56 8.27 -12.15
CA LEU A 212 -8.30 9.03 -11.97
C LEU A 212 -7.85 9.71 -13.26
N LYS A 213 -8.45 9.32 -14.38
CA LYS A 213 -8.18 9.80 -15.72
C LYS A 213 -9.49 10.30 -16.29
N LEU A 214 -9.49 11.53 -16.76
CA LEU A 214 -10.68 12.22 -17.23
C LEU A 214 -10.36 12.90 -18.55
N VAL A 215 -11.38 13.08 -19.37
CA VAL A 215 -11.39 14.10 -20.41
C VAL A 215 -11.99 15.37 -19.80
N THR A 216 -11.55 16.54 -20.27
CA THR A 216 -12.08 17.83 -19.80
C THR A 216 -13.61 17.85 -19.91
N GLY A 217 -14.28 18.22 -18.82
CA GLY A 217 -15.74 18.22 -18.72
C GLY A 217 -16.38 16.90 -18.25
N ASP A 218 -15.62 15.80 -18.13
CA ASP A 218 -16.14 14.57 -17.53
C ASP A 218 -16.51 14.78 -16.06
N GLU A 219 -17.49 14.02 -15.58
CA GLU A 219 -17.93 14.06 -14.18
C GLU A 219 -17.09 13.11 -13.31
N LEU A 220 -16.41 13.68 -12.32
CA LEU A 220 -15.72 12.99 -11.24
C LEU A 220 -16.64 12.92 -10.01
N THR A 221 -17.00 11.71 -9.61
CA THR A 221 -17.69 11.46 -8.34
C THR A 221 -16.65 11.22 -7.26
N CYS A 222 -16.69 12.03 -6.19
CA CYS A 222 -15.80 11.94 -5.04
C CYS A 222 -16.61 11.51 -3.81
N ASN A 223 -16.26 10.38 -3.21
CA ASN A 223 -17.02 9.77 -2.12
C ASN A 223 -16.12 9.49 -0.92
N ALA A 224 -16.42 10.11 0.22
CA ALA A 224 -15.80 9.89 1.52
C ALA A 224 -16.82 9.44 2.59
N VAL A 225 -17.99 8.94 2.17
CA VAL A 225 -19.08 8.52 3.07
C VAL A 225 -18.64 7.46 4.08
N GLU A 226 -17.71 6.58 3.68
CA GLU A 226 -17.19 5.51 4.55
C GLU A 226 -16.13 6.01 5.55
N SER A 227 -15.79 7.30 5.55
CA SER A 227 -14.92 7.88 6.59
C SER A 227 -15.61 7.83 7.95
N TYR A 228 -14.84 7.53 8.99
CA TYR A 228 -15.39 7.34 10.33
C TYR A 228 -14.41 7.81 11.40
N ASP A 229 -14.91 7.91 12.62
CA ASP A 229 -14.12 8.26 13.79
C ASP A 229 -14.43 7.24 14.89
N PHE A 230 -13.39 6.67 15.50
CA PHE A 230 -13.54 5.59 16.46
C PHE A 230 -14.09 6.05 17.82
N ASP A 231 -13.77 7.25 18.27
CA ASP A 231 -14.21 7.81 19.56
C ASP A 231 -15.15 9.01 19.42
N GLY A 232 -15.24 9.61 18.23
CA GLY A 232 -16.17 10.70 17.91
C GLY A 232 -17.13 10.43 16.74
N GLU A 233 -17.40 11.48 15.98
CA GLU A 233 -18.21 11.52 14.76
C GLU A 233 -17.51 12.47 13.75
N VAL A 234 -17.41 12.08 12.48
CA VAL A 234 -16.94 12.97 11.42
C VAL A 234 -18.00 14.04 11.14
N VAL A 235 -17.65 15.31 11.32
CA VAL A 235 -18.58 16.45 11.21
C VAL A 235 -18.30 17.36 10.01
N ARG A 236 -17.12 17.26 9.40
CA ARG A 236 -16.76 18.03 8.20
C ARG A 236 -16.06 17.16 7.18
N TYR A 237 -16.38 17.43 5.91
CA TYR A 237 -15.77 16.84 4.72
C TYR A 237 -15.38 17.97 3.79
N HIS A 238 -14.16 17.94 3.29
CA HIS A 238 -13.60 18.97 2.43
C HIS A 238 -12.85 18.33 1.27
N TRP A 239 -13.03 18.91 0.09
CA TRP A 239 -12.38 18.52 -1.15
C TRP A 239 -11.72 19.76 -1.76
N ASP A 240 -10.42 19.68 -2.03
CA ASP A 240 -9.67 20.63 -2.84
C ASP A 240 -9.25 19.93 -4.13
N PHE A 241 -9.63 20.48 -5.27
CA PHE A 241 -9.37 19.88 -6.59
C PHE A 241 -7.99 20.27 -7.15
N GLY A 242 -7.16 21.01 -6.42
CA GLY A 242 -5.79 21.37 -6.82
C GLY A 242 -5.70 22.44 -7.91
N ASN A 243 -6.84 22.93 -8.41
CA ASN A 243 -6.94 24.06 -9.33
C ASN A 243 -7.52 25.34 -8.66
N GLY A 244 -7.71 25.30 -7.34
CA GLY A 244 -8.30 26.38 -6.54
C GLY A 244 -9.79 26.23 -6.27
N ASP A 245 -10.48 25.30 -6.94
CA ASP A 245 -11.86 24.97 -6.63
C ASP A 245 -11.94 24.05 -5.41
N THR A 246 -12.95 24.26 -4.58
CA THR A 246 -13.20 23.43 -3.40
C THR A 246 -14.68 23.11 -3.24
N LEU A 247 -14.98 21.94 -2.68
CA LEU A 247 -16.33 21.51 -2.33
C LEU A 247 -16.36 20.93 -0.91
N ASN A 248 -17.56 20.85 -0.34
CA ASN A 248 -17.78 20.23 0.97
C ASN A 248 -18.91 19.22 0.88
N GLY A 249 -18.82 18.17 1.67
CA GLY A 249 -19.81 17.10 1.74
C GLY A 249 -19.18 15.72 1.58
N PRO A 250 -19.82 14.68 2.14
CA PRO A 250 -19.29 13.32 2.09
C PRO A 250 -19.35 12.70 0.69
N LEU A 251 -20.22 13.21 -0.20
CA LEU A 251 -20.34 12.81 -1.59
C LEU A 251 -20.51 14.06 -2.45
N VAL A 252 -19.63 14.28 -3.41
CA VAL A 252 -19.68 15.43 -4.33
C VAL A 252 -19.42 15.00 -5.77
N GLN A 253 -19.93 15.77 -6.72
CA GLN A 253 -19.64 15.65 -8.16
C GLN A 253 -18.89 16.90 -8.60
N TYR A 254 -17.86 16.72 -9.43
CA TYR A 254 -17.02 17.81 -9.93
C TYR A 254 -16.54 17.52 -11.36
N SER A 255 -16.31 18.56 -12.16
CA SER A 255 -15.75 18.45 -13.51
C SER A 255 -14.66 19.49 -13.69
N TYR A 256 -13.48 19.06 -14.14
CA TYR A 256 -12.37 19.97 -14.39
C TYR A 256 -12.64 20.79 -15.67
N PRO A 257 -12.44 22.12 -15.64
CA PRO A 257 -12.73 23.00 -16.77
C PRO A 257 -11.62 23.01 -17.84
N SER A 258 -10.46 22.41 -17.55
CA SER A 258 -9.27 22.41 -18.41
C SER A 258 -8.42 21.16 -18.19
N GLY A 259 -7.71 20.73 -19.23
CA GLY A 259 -6.71 19.67 -19.13
C GLY A 259 -5.53 20.06 -18.23
N GLY A 260 -4.87 19.06 -17.65
CA GLY A 260 -3.74 19.20 -16.74
C GLY A 260 -3.63 18.06 -15.75
N ILE A 261 -2.66 18.20 -14.83
CA ILE A 261 -2.43 17.26 -13.74
C ILE A 261 -2.76 17.96 -12.43
N PHE A 262 -3.75 17.45 -11.71
CA PHE A 262 -4.24 18.06 -10.48
C PHE A 262 -3.99 17.15 -9.28
N THR A 263 -3.62 17.73 -8.14
CA THR A 263 -3.51 17.01 -6.88
C THR A 263 -4.77 17.29 -6.07
N LEU A 264 -5.71 16.34 -6.12
CA LEU A 264 -6.93 16.39 -5.34
C LEU A 264 -6.60 16.06 -3.88
N THR A 265 -7.09 16.86 -2.94
CA THR A 265 -6.96 16.63 -1.50
C THR A 265 -8.34 16.42 -0.87
N ALA A 266 -8.54 15.28 -0.22
CA ALA A 266 -9.71 14.99 0.59
C ALA A 266 -9.34 15.14 2.07
N ALA A 267 -10.19 15.81 2.85
CA ALA A 267 -9.99 15.96 4.28
C ALA A 267 -11.30 15.79 5.07
N VAL A 268 -11.20 15.16 6.23
CA VAL A 268 -12.29 15.01 7.19
C VAL A 268 -11.89 15.58 8.54
N SER A 269 -12.86 16.12 9.28
CA SER A 269 -12.64 16.57 10.66
C SER A 269 -13.71 16.01 11.59
N ASP A 270 -13.30 15.62 12.78
CA ASP A 270 -14.19 15.13 13.82
C ASP A 270 -14.81 16.27 14.65
N ASN A 271 -15.67 15.89 15.59
CA ASN A 271 -16.33 16.80 16.54
C ASN A 271 -15.39 17.39 17.61
N GLU A 272 -14.14 16.95 17.68
CA GLU A 272 -13.08 17.48 18.57
C GLU A 272 -12.12 18.44 17.84
N GLY A 273 -12.26 18.55 16.51
CA GLY A 273 -11.44 19.38 15.65
C GLY A 273 -10.17 18.71 15.14
N LYS A 274 -9.97 17.40 15.33
CA LYS A 274 -8.85 16.67 14.70
C LYS A 274 -9.19 16.37 13.25
N THR A 275 -8.16 16.20 12.45
CA THR A 275 -8.29 16.11 10.99
C THR A 275 -7.47 15.00 10.40
N ALA A 276 -8.05 14.25 9.48
CA ALA A 276 -7.32 13.37 8.56
C ALA A 276 -7.48 13.88 7.13
N TRP A 277 -6.44 13.67 6.33
CA TRP A 277 -6.45 14.04 4.93
C TRP A 277 -5.67 13.03 4.09
N GLY A 278 -5.98 13.00 2.80
CA GLY A 278 -5.36 12.16 1.79
C GLY A 278 -5.39 12.87 0.45
N THR A 279 -4.52 12.45 -0.46
CA THR A 279 -4.39 13.08 -1.78
C THR A 279 -4.45 12.03 -2.87
N GLU A 280 -4.95 12.43 -4.03
CA GLU A 280 -4.93 11.62 -5.24
C GLU A 280 -4.58 12.48 -6.45
N ARG A 281 -3.90 11.90 -7.44
CA ARG A 281 -3.53 12.62 -8.67
C ARG A 281 -4.55 12.37 -9.76
N ILE A 282 -5.12 13.44 -10.29
CA ILE A 282 -6.09 13.39 -11.38
C ILE A 282 -5.44 13.89 -12.66
N PHE A 283 -5.51 13.07 -13.70
CA PHE A 283 -5.03 13.41 -15.03
C PHE A 283 -6.21 13.77 -15.91
N VAL A 284 -6.26 15.03 -16.36
CA VAL A 284 -7.34 15.55 -17.20
C VAL A 284 -6.76 15.83 -18.58
N ILE A 285 -7.30 15.18 -19.60
CA ILE A 285 -6.85 15.32 -20.99
C ILE A 285 -7.75 16.33 -21.70
N ASP A 286 -7.14 17.23 -22.47
CA ASP A 286 -7.91 18.08 -23.38
C ASP A 286 -8.40 17.22 -24.57
N PRO A 287 -9.70 17.25 -24.92
CA PRO A 287 -10.21 16.57 -26.12
C PRO A 287 -9.49 16.95 -27.43
N ALA A 288 -8.77 18.08 -27.48
CA ALA A 288 -7.96 18.51 -28.62
C ALA A 288 -6.56 17.88 -28.65
N ASP A 289 -6.08 17.30 -27.53
CA ASP A 289 -4.75 16.67 -27.41
C ASP A 289 -4.79 15.14 -27.41
N GLY A 290 -3.91 14.47 -28.16
CA GLY A 290 -3.85 13.00 -28.19
C GLY A 290 -3.34 12.38 -26.88
N THR A 291 -2.56 13.14 -26.11
CA THR A 291 -1.93 12.72 -24.86
C THR A 291 -2.03 13.84 -23.83
N GLY A 292 -2.23 13.50 -22.56
CA GLY A 292 -2.11 14.45 -21.46
C GLY A 292 -0.66 14.89 -21.20
N GLU A 293 -0.51 15.92 -20.36
CA GLU A 293 0.80 16.35 -19.84
C GLU A 293 1.47 15.19 -19.08
N PRO A 294 2.79 14.96 -19.27
CA PRO A 294 3.52 13.97 -18.51
C PRO A 294 3.87 14.46 -17.11
N TRP A 295 3.59 13.64 -16.11
CA TRP A 295 4.15 13.80 -14.78
C TRP A 295 5.52 13.09 -14.70
N PHE A 296 6.59 13.87 -14.64
CA PHE A 296 7.93 13.34 -14.41
C PHE A 296 8.09 12.85 -12.97
N VAL A 297 8.23 11.53 -12.82
CA VAL A 297 8.50 10.89 -11.53
C VAL A 297 9.94 11.16 -11.10
N THR A 298 10.87 11.26 -12.07
CA THR A 298 12.25 11.61 -11.81
C THR A 298 12.41 13.12 -11.56
N SER A 299 12.56 13.51 -10.30
CA SER A 299 12.68 14.92 -9.88
C SER A 299 14.05 15.56 -10.19
N ASN A 300 15.12 14.76 -10.25
CA ASN A 300 16.47 15.23 -10.54
C ASN A 300 17.16 14.32 -11.59
N PRO A 301 16.84 14.48 -12.88
CA PRO A 301 17.44 13.70 -13.95
C PRO A 301 18.96 13.87 -14.01
N GLN A 302 19.71 12.76 -14.00
CA GLN A 302 21.17 12.76 -14.10
C GLN A 302 21.64 11.87 -15.25
N THR A 303 22.82 12.17 -15.79
CA THR A 303 23.42 11.35 -16.84
C THR A 303 23.58 9.89 -16.38
N ASN A 304 23.24 8.96 -17.26
CA ASN A 304 23.29 7.52 -17.03
C ASN A 304 22.39 6.96 -15.91
N LYS A 305 21.43 7.76 -15.42
CA LYS A 305 20.39 7.29 -14.49
C LYS A 305 19.03 7.17 -15.18
N LYS A 306 18.13 6.40 -14.55
CA LYS A 306 16.72 6.27 -14.95
C LYS A 306 16.04 7.64 -14.98
N ILE A 307 15.36 7.94 -16.08
CA ILE A 307 14.43 9.06 -16.23
C ILE A 307 13.09 8.47 -16.63
N GLU A 308 12.05 8.75 -15.85
CA GLU A 308 10.72 8.22 -16.11
C GLU A 308 9.62 9.25 -15.89
N ALA A 309 8.57 9.12 -16.70
CA ALA A 309 7.38 9.94 -16.61
C ALA A 309 6.13 9.11 -16.90
N ILE A 310 5.06 9.46 -16.21
CA ILE A 310 3.72 8.89 -16.35
C ILE A 310 2.86 9.87 -17.12
N PHE A 311 2.03 9.37 -18.03
CA PHE A 311 1.07 10.17 -18.77
C PHE A 311 -0.14 9.31 -19.18
N HIS A 312 -1.15 9.94 -19.76
CA HIS A 312 -2.34 9.27 -20.26
C HIS A 312 -2.66 9.71 -21.69
N THR A 313 -3.52 8.93 -22.34
CA THR A 313 -4.01 9.14 -23.70
C THR A 313 -5.54 9.16 -23.67
N ARG A 314 -6.20 9.52 -24.77
CA ARG A 314 -7.67 9.58 -24.85
C ARG A 314 -8.42 8.24 -24.68
N GLU A 315 -7.71 7.13 -24.42
CA GLU A 315 -8.27 5.79 -24.22
C GLU A 315 -9.28 5.33 -25.31
N ASN A 316 -8.98 5.60 -26.59
CA ASN A 316 -9.75 5.12 -27.75
C ASN A 316 -9.49 3.65 -28.11
N TYR A 317 -9.13 2.83 -27.13
CA TYR A 317 -8.71 1.44 -27.33
C TYR A 317 -9.15 0.58 -26.14
N ILE A 318 -9.24 -0.73 -26.35
CA ILE A 318 -9.59 -1.74 -25.37
C ILE A 318 -8.33 -2.39 -24.80
N HIS A 319 -7.34 -2.72 -25.64
CA HIS A 319 -6.14 -3.46 -25.21
C HIS A 319 -4.90 -2.55 -25.20
N PRO A 320 -4.56 -1.89 -24.07
CA PRO A 320 -3.44 -0.95 -24.00
C PRO A 320 -2.06 -1.59 -24.24
N PHE A 321 -1.96 -2.92 -24.16
CA PHE A 321 -0.74 -3.67 -24.38
C PHE A 321 -0.51 -4.04 -25.85
N ASP A 322 -1.54 -3.94 -26.72
CA ASP A 322 -1.40 -4.28 -28.14
C ASP A 322 -0.92 -3.07 -28.96
N PRO A 323 0.34 -3.05 -29.45
CA PRO A 323 0.85 -1.96 -30.27
C PRO A 323 0.21 -1.85 -31.66
N ASP A 324 -0.58 -2.83 -32.09
CA ASP A 324 -1.37 -2.73 -33.34
C ASP A 324 -2.68 -1.96 -33.12
N GLU A 325 -3.19 -1.92 -31.89
CA GLU A 325 -4.37 -1.15 -31.50
C GLU A 325 -3.98 0.26 -31.02
N VAL A 326 -2.98 0.35 -30.14
CA VAL A 326 -2.46 1.61 -29.63
C VAL A 326 -0.96 1.56 -29.39
N LYS A 327 -0.24 2.53 -29.95
CA LYS A 327 1.21 2.66 -29.77
C LYS A 327 1.59 4.07 -29.43
N VAL A 328 2.36 4.21 -28.34
CA VAL A 328 3.02 5.47 -28.01
C VAL A 328 4.54 5.31 -28.07
N ASP A 329 5.20 6.23 -28.76
CA ASP A 329 6.65 6.38 -28.77
C ASP A 329 7.02 7.81 -28.31
N ALA A 330 8.01 7.94 -27.43
CA ALA A 330 8.64 9.21 -27.11
C ALA A 330 9.80 9.48 -28.08
N VAL A 331 9.79 10.64 -28.72
CA VAL A 331 10.95 11.19 -29.44
C VAL A 331 11.66 12.13 -28.47
N VAL A 332 12.87 11.74 -28.07
CA VAL A 332 13.72 12.51 -27.16
C VAL A 332 14.82 13.17 -27.98
N THR A 333 14.73 14.49 -28.13
CA THR A 333 15.76 15.31 -28.75
C THR A 333 16.83 15.66 -27.70
N LEU A 334 18.08 15.34 -28.01
CA LEU A 334 19.26 15.60 -27.20
C LEU A 334 19.69 17.07 -27.29
N PRO A 335 20.51 17.58 -26.36
CA PRO A 335 21.01 18.96 -26.38
C PRO A 335 21.72 19.36 -27.68
N GLU A 336 22.37 18.41 -28.36
CA GLU A 336 23.05 18.60 -29.64
C GLU A 336 22.11 18.59 -30.88
N GLY A 337 20.83 18.27 -30.70
CA GLY A 337 19.81 18.23 -31.75
C GLY A 337 19.54 16.84 -32.35
N ASP A 338 20.41 15.86 -32.09
CA ASP A 338 20.14 14.46 -32.41
C ASP A 338 18.93 13.95 -31.63
N SER A 339 18.21 12.95 -32.14
CA SER A 339 17.02 12.40 -31.47
C SER A 339 17.08 10.88 -31.35
N MET A 340 16.52 10.36 -30.26
CA MET A 340 16.27 8.93 -30.06
C MET A 340 14.76 8.67 -29.98
N VAL A 341 14.33 7.50 -30.43
CA VAL A 341 12.96 7.02 -30.28
C VAL A 341 12.92 5.99 -29.15
N VAL A 342 12.14 6.26 -28.13
CA VAL A 342 11.94 5.41 -26.96
C VAL A 342 10.51 4.90 -26.98
N PRO A 343 10.27 3.58 -27.11
CA PRO A 343 8.92 3.06 -27.03
C PRO A 343 8.35 3.28 -25.62
N CYS A 344 7.15 3.85 -25.52
CA CYS A 344 6.40 3.89 -24.28
C CYS A 344 5.61 2.59 -24.11
N PHE A 345 5.16 2.32 -22.89
CA PHE A 345 4.43 1.11 -22.52
C PHE A 345 3.30 1.43 -21.54
N TYR A 346 2.25 0.60 -21.55
CA TYR A 346 1.26 0.62 -20.50
C TYR A 346 1.79 -0.08 -19.25
N TYR A 347 1.63 0.58 -18.12
CA TYR A 347 2.18 0.21 -16.83
C TYR A 347 1.03 0.10 -15.84
N VAL A 348 0.97 -1.01 -15.10
CA VAL A 348 0.13 -1.09 -13.92
C VAL A 348 1.05 -1.21 -12.72
N PRO A 349 0.93 -0.30 -11.72
CA PRO A 349 1.68 -0.43 -10.48
C PRO A 349 1.41 -1.79 -9.84
N ALA A 350 2.46 -2.40 -9.29
CA ALA A 350 2.31 -3.59 -8.46
C ALA A 350 3.34 -3.56 -7.33
N GLY A 351 2.95 -4.06 -6.17
CA GLY A 351 3.78 -4.07 -4.96
C GLY A 351 3.55 -5.31 -4.12
N TYR A 352 4.47 -5.60 -3.21
CA TYR A 352 4.37 -6.68 -2.23
C TYR A 352 3.70 -6.19 -0.94
N ASP A 353 2.53 -6.73 -0.58
CA ASP A 353 1.74 -6.30 0.57
C ASP A 353 2.08 -7.03 1.89
N GLY A 354 3.10 -7.90 1.87
CA GLY A 354 3.47 -8.77 2.98
C GLY A 354 2.95 -10.20 2.83
N ALA A 355 1.91 -10.42 2.04
CA ALA A 355 1.38 -11.74 1.71
C ALA A 355 1.74 -12.15 0.27
N GLY A 356 1.72 -11.21 -0.66
CA GLY A 356 1.98 -11.47 -2.07
C GLY A 356 2.23 -10.20 -2.87
N TRP A 357 2.59 -10.39 -4.15
CA TRP A 357 2.58 -9.30 -5.11
C TRP A 357 1.15 -9.05 -5.57
N VAL A 358 0.74 -7.79 -5.58
CA VAL A 358 -0.60 -7.34 -5.94
C VAL A 358 -0.49 -6.18 -6.93
N ALA A 359 -1.14 -6.31 -8.08
CA ALA A 359 -1.29 -5.23 -9.04
C ALA A 359 -2.43 -4.27 -8.68
N ASP A 360 -2.27 -3.00 -9.05
CA ASP A 360 -3.22 -1.93 -8.85
C ASP A 360 -3.71 -1.37 -10.21
N PRO A 361 -4.68 -2.04 -10.85
CA PRO A 361 -5.18 -1.65 -12.17
C PRO A 361 -5.84 -0.27 -12.20
N VAL A 362 -6.31 0.24 -11.05
CA VAL A 362 -6.93 1.58 -10.96
C VAL A 362 -5.93 2.67 -11.35
N HIS A 363 -4.66 2.48 -11.00
CA HIS A 363 -3.57 3.40 -11.32
C HIS A 363 -2.79 3.04 -12.59
N GLY A 364 -3.36 2.19 -13.46
CA GLY A 364 -2.75 1.84 -14.74
C GLY A 364 -2.52 3.08 -15.62
N SER A 365 -1.34 3.25 -16.19
CA SER A 365 -0.94 4.48 -16.90
C SER A 365 0.02 4.20 -18.05
N TRP A 366 0.17 5.13 -18.99
CA TRP A 366 1.30 5.06 -19.92
C TRP A 366 2.56 5.58 -19.24
N MET A 367 3.69 4.95 -19.55
CA MET A 367 4.98 5.33 -19.01
C MET A 367 6.04 5.38 -20.11
N VAL A 368 6.94 6.36 -20.00
CA VAL A 368 8.21 6.39 -20.71
C VAL A 368 9.32 6.18 -19.70
N ARG A 369 10.29 5.31 -20.04
CA ARG A 369 11.53 5.14 -19.30
C ARG A 369 12.70 5.25 -20.25
N PHE A 370 13.64 6.13 -19.94
CA PHE A 370 14.85 6.28 -20.72
C PHE A 370 16.01 6.73 -19.83
N MET A 371 17.18 6.84 -20.44
CA MET A 371 18.39 7.32 -19.81
C MET A 371 19.18 8.07 -20.88
N SER A 372 19.84 9.16 -20.48
CA SER A 372 20.71 9.92 -21.38
C SER A 372 22.14 9.96 -20.85
N PRO A 373 23.17 9.74 -21.69
CA PRO A 373 24.56 9.98 -21.32
C PRO A 373 24.96 11.46 -21.47
N ARG A 374 24.06 12.32 -21.98
CA ARG A 374 24.33 13.73 -22.27
C ARG A 374 23.73 14.61 -21.18
N PRO A 375 24.50 15.51 -20.56
CA PRO A 375 23.93 16.57 -19.73
C PRO A 375 23.39 17.70 -20.62
N GLY A 376 22.37 18.41 -20.15
CA GLY A 376 21.76 19.55 -20.84
C GLY A 376 20.25 19.40 -21.03
N LEU A 377 19.68 20.36 -21.75
CA LEU A 377 18.25 20.40 -22.05
C LEU A 377 17.90 19.38 -23.13
N HIS A 378 17.04 18.43 -22.77
CA HIS A 378 16.39 17.52 -23.69
C HIS A 378 14.96 18.00 -23.95
N GLU A 379 14.42 17.70 -25.11
CA GLU A 379 13.00 17.91 -25.42
C GLU A 379 12.34 16.56 -25.71
N ILE A 380 11.24 16.27 -25.02
CA ILE A 380 10.46 15.05 -25.23
C ILE A 380 9.18 15.40 -25.95
N ARG A 381 8.85 14.61 -26.98
CA ARG A 381 7.56 14.68 -27.66
C ARG A 381 6.97 13.28 -27.83
N PHE A 382 5.73 13.07 -27.41
CA PHE A 382 5.05 11.80 -27.59
C PHE A 382 4.36 11.74 -28.95
N ARG A 383 4.48 10.59 -29.60
CA ARG A 383 3.75 10.21 -30.80
C ARG A 383 2.80 9.08 -30.45
N LEU A 384 1.51 9.38 -30.42
CA LEU A 384 0.44 8.39 -30.28
C LEU A 384 -0.03 7.97 -31.68
N THR A 385 -0.15 6.67 -31.90
CA THR A 385 -0.78 6.08 -33.08
C THR A 385 -1.87 5.11 -32.62
N ASP A 386 -3.09 5.32 -33.09
CA ASP A 386 -4.27 4.47 -32.88
C ASP A 386 -5.10 4.40 -34.19
N ASP A 387 -6.31 3.85 -34.11
CA ASP A 387 -7.22 3.73 -35.25
C ASP A 387 -7.66 5.10 -35.83
N SER A 388 -7.62 6.16 -35.03
CA SER A 388 -7.99 7.52 -35.40
C SER A 388 -6.88 8.25 -36.17
N GLY A 389 -5.64 7.76 -36.08
CA GLY A 389 -4.50 8.28 -36.82
C GLY A 389 -3.25 8.45 -35.96
N THR A 390 -2.49 9.52 -36.23
CA THR A 390 -1.26 9.81 -35.47
C THR A 390 -1.30 11.22 -34.92
N TRP A 391 -1.05 11.33 -33.62
CA TRP A 391 -1.08 12.57 -32.85
C TRP A 391 0.29 12.82 -32.24
N TRP A 392 0.59 14.10 -32.04
CA TRP A 392 1.81 14.53 -31.38
C TRP A 392 1.49 15.43 -30.21
N SER A 393 2.13 15.18 -29.08
CA SER A 393 2.06 16.07 -27.91
C SER A 393 2.79 17.39 -28.17
N ASP A 394 2.64 18.30 -27.20
CA ASP A 394 3.59 19.39 -26.99
C ASP A 394 5.01 18.89 -26.69
N ARG A 395 5.96 19.83 -26.67
CA ARG A 395 7.35 19.55 -26.28
C ARG A 395 7.51 19.75 -24.78
N TYR A 396 8.01 18.72 -24.11
CA TYR A 396 8.25 18.74 -22.68
C TYR A 396 9.76 18.83 -22.40
N PRO A 397 10.25 19.95 -21.85
CA PRO A 397 11.67 20.14 -21.55
C PRO A 397 12.10 19.29 -20.34
N VAL A 398 13.25 18.64 -20.44
CA VAL A 398 13.88 17.88 -19.34
C VAL A 398 15.34 18.27 -19.25
N THR A 399 15.74 18.89 -18.13
CA THR A 399 17.15 19.20 -17.89
C THR A 399 17.83 18.01 -17.24
N VAL A 400 18.80 17.42 -17.93
CA VAL A 400 19.63 16.34 -17.41
C VAL A 400 20.93 16.92 -16.85
N HIS A 401 21.21 16.66 -15.58
CA HIS A 401 22.41 17.13 -14.91
C HIS A 401 23.57 16.14 -15.07
N PRO A 402 24.83 16.60 -15.08
CA PRO A 402 25.98 15.69 -14.99
C PRO A 402 25.89 14.82 -13.73
N GLY A 403 26.14 13.52 -13.89
CA GLY A 403 26.24 12.53 -12.82
C GLY A 403 27.56 11.76 -12.88
N ASP A 404 27.86 11.00 -11.83
CA ASP A 404 29.06 10.18 -11.67
C ASP A 404 28.81 8.68 -11.96
N THR A 405 27.55 8.31 -12.21
CA THR A 405 27.17 6.96 -12.59
C THR A 405 27.84 6.60 -13.92
N ARG A 406 28.47 5.42 -13.95
CA ARG A 406 29.06 4.85 -15.16
C ARG A 406 28.03 4.80 -16.29
N GLY A 407 28.45 4.49 -17.51
CA GLY A 407 27.58 4.31 -18.68
C GLY A 407 27.27 2.83 -18.99
N VAL A 408 26.37 2.58 -19.95
CA VAL A 408 25.99 1.21 -20.35
C VAL A 408 27.20 0.37 -20.77
N ILE A 409 27.10 -0.95 -20.62
CA ILE A 409 28.16 -1.87 -21.04
C ILE A 409 28.05 -2.15 -22.55
N ARG A 410 29.19 -2.13 -23.25
CA ARG A 410 29.31 -2.43 -24.68
C ARG A 410 30.57 -3.28 -24.93
N GLU A 411 30.67 -3.90 -26.11
CA GLU A 411 31.95 -4.45 -26.60
C GLU A 411 33.03 -3.36 -26.55
N ASP A 412 34.24 -3.70 -26.09
CA ASP A 412 35.34 -2.74 -26.06
C ASP A 412 35.77 -2.42 -27.50
N PRO A 413 35.68 -1.14 -27.94
CA PRO A 413 36.05 -0.76 -29.31
C PRO A 413 37.54 -1.00 -29.63
N ARG A 414 38.39 -1.15 -28.60
CA ARG A 414 39.82 -1.42 -28.76
C ARG A 414 40.15 -2.91 -28.85
N ASN A 415 39.31 -3.77 -28.27
CA ASN A 415 39.47 -5.22 -28.32
C ASN A 415 38.13 -5.91 -28.06
N ARG A 416 37.55 -6.48 -29.12
CA ARG A 416 36.23 -7.12 -29.09
C ARG A 416 36.12 -8.37 -28.21
N GLN A 417 37.21 -8.82 -27.58
CA GLN A 417 37.19 -9.88 -26.57
C GLN A 417 36.77 -9.39 -25.17
N TYR A 418 36.70 -8.06 -24.96
CA TYR A 418 36.40 -7.47 -23.66
C TYR A 418 35.19 -6.54 -23.73
N PHE A 419 34.69 -6.17 -22.55
CA PHE A 419 33.60 -5.20 -22.40
C PHE A 419 34.09 -3.93 -21.72
N ARG A 420 33.35 -2.85 -21.92
CA ARG A 420 33.61 -1.54 -21.32
C ARG A 420 32.31 -0.78 -21.08
N HIS A 421 32.26 -0.03 -20.00
CA HIS A 421 31.24 0.99 -19.81
C HIS A 421 31.41 2.09 -20.87
N SER A 422 30.32 2.71 -21.33
CA SER A 422 30.39 3.81 -22.31
C SER A 422 31.09 5.07 -21.75
N THR A 423 31.28 5.14 -20.44
CA THR A 423 32.11 6.13 -19.72
C THR A 423 33.60 5.80 -19.71
N GLY A 424 33.99 4.59 -20.13
CA GLY A 424 35.37 4.23 -20.42
C GLY A 424 36.00 3.21 -19.48
N GLU A 425 35.34 2.76 -18.42
CA GLU A 425 35.87 1.77 -17.46
C GLU A 425 35.75 0.34 -17.99
N PRO A 426 36.79 -0.51 -17.86
CA PRO A 426 36.71 -1.90 -18.31
C PRO A 426 35.68 -2.69 -17.50
N PHE A 427 35.01 -3.65 -18.14
CA PHE A 427 34.03 -4.53 -17.51
C PHE A 427 34.40 -6.00 -17.76
N TYR A 428 34.46 -6.78 -16.70
CA TYR A 428 34.76 -8.22 -16.73
C TYR A 428 33.60 -8.95 -16.05
N PRO A 429 32.71 -9.61 -16.80
CA PRO A 429 31.57 -10.29 -16.22
C PRO A 429 32.04 -11.49 -15.38
N ALA A 430 31.71 -11.48 -14.10
CA ALA A 430 31.95 -12.57 -13.16
C ALA A 430 30.68 -12.78 -12.33
N GLY A 431 30.10 -13.96 -12.43
CA GLY A 431 28.75 -14.18 -11.94
C GLY A 431 28.32 -15.64 -11.97
N ILE A 432 27.07 -15.87 -11.56
CA ILE A 432 26.42 -17.18 -11.57
C ILE A 432 25.03 -17.10 -12.21
N ASN A 433 24.52 -18.25 -12.62
CA ASN A 433 23.09 -18.41 -12.87
C ASN A 433 22.31 -18.43 -11.56
N VAL A 434 21.30 -17.58 -11.43
CA VAL A 434 20.40 -17.59 -10.27
C VAL A 434 19.05 -18.11 -10.72
N ALA A 435 18.94 -19.44 -10.66
CA ALA A 435 17.71 -20.16 -11.00
C ALA A 435 16.53 -19.68 -10.14
N TRP A 436 15.36 -19.66 -10.77
CA TRP A 436 14.05 -19.27 -10.22
C TRP A 436 13.95 -19.36 -8.69
N ASN A 437 13.61 -18.24 -8.06
CA ASN A 437 13.60 -18.14 -6.62
C ASN A 437 12.62 -17.08 -6.12
N SER A 438 12.42 -16.99 -4.80
CA SER A 438 11.72 -15.87 -4.19
C SER A 438 12.53 -14.59 -4.30
N MET A 439 11.84 -13.44 -4.33
CA MET A 439 12.49 -12.12 -4.35
C MET A 439 13.42 -11.88 -3.15
N GLU A 440 13.07 -12.41 -1.97
CA GLU A 440 13.93 -12.37 -0.77
C GLU A 440 15.25 -13.11 -1.00
N ASN A 441 15.20 -14.28 -1.62
CA ASN A 441 16.39 -15.06 -1.93
C ASN A 441 17.22 -14.38 -3.03
N TYR A 442 16.59 -13.80 -4.06
CA TYR A 442 17.33 -12.96 -5.02
C TYR A 442 18.04 -11.81 -4.32
N ALA A 443 17.37 -11.09 -3.43
CA ALA A 443 17.97 -9.97 -2.71
C ALA A 443 19.19 -10.42 -1.87
N THR A 444 19.06 -11.56 -1.19
CA THR A 444 20.15 -12.13 -0.39
C THR A 444 21.33 -12.56 -1.27
N ILE A 445 21.05 -13.27 -2.37
CA ILE A 445 22.08 -13.76 -3.31
C ILE A 445 22.83 -12.59 -3.93
N LEU A 446 22.13 -11.57 -4.43
CA LEU A 446 22.75 -10.40 -5.07
C LEU A 446 23.63 -9.63 -4.09
N LYS A 447 23.20 -9.43 -2.84
CA LYS A 447 24.02 -8.80 -1.79
C LYS A 447 25.29 -9.60 -1.51
N ASN A 448 25.19 -10.92 -1.44
CA ASN A 448 26.34 -11.81 -1.22
C ASN A 448 27.31 -11.80 -2.42
N LEU A 449 26.79 -11.83 -3.65
CA LEU A 449 27.59 -11.74 -4.88
C LEU A 449 28.35 -10.40 -4.93
N ALA A 450 27.65 -9.29 -4.71
CA ALA A 450 28.26 -7.96 -4.67
C ALA A 450 29.34 -7.85 -3.58
N GLY A 451 29.04 -8.34 -2.36
CA GLY A 451 30.02 -8.41 -1.26
C GLY A 451 31.24 -9.28 -1.59
N GLY A 452 31.03 -10.33 -2.39
CA GLY A 452 32.06 -11.21 -2.94
C GLY A 452 32.77 -10.66 -4.20
N ARG A 453 32.40 -9.46 -4.66
CA ARG A 453 32.92 -8.79 -5.88
C ARG A 453 32.58 -9.49 -7.20
N ALA A 454 31.58 -10.37 -7.21
CA ALA A 454 30.89 -10.70 -8.45
C ALA A 454 30.04 -9.50 -8.88
N ASN A 455 29.76 -9.40 -10.17
CA ASN A 455 29.08 -8.25 -10.76
C ASN A 455 27.98 -8.63 -11.75
N VAL A 456 27.84 -9.91 -12.12
CA VAL A 456 26.78 -10.38 -13.00
C VAL A 456 25.98 -11.47 -12.33
N PHE A 457 24.69 -11.52 -12.63
CA PHE A 457 23.86 -12.70 -12.41
C PHE A 457 22.93 -12.91 -13.61
N ARG A 458 22.51 -14.15 -13.81
CA ARG A 458 21.56 -14.49 -14.86
C ARG A 458 20.18 -14.76 -14.26
N TYR A 459 19.16 -14.16 -14.88
CA TYR A 459 17.76 -14.18 -14.46
C TYR A 459 16.88 -14.64 -15.62
N TRP A 460 15.92 -15.54 -15.35
CA TRP A 460 15.06 -16.12 -16.38
C TRP A 460 13.63 -15.64 -16.24
N HIS A 461 13.00 -15.35 -17.36
CA HIS A 461 11.56 -15.19 -17.47
C HIS A 461 10.86 -16.54 -17.53
N THR A 462 10.78 -17.23 -16.40
CA THR A 462 10.08 -18.52 -16.30
C THR A 462 8.62 -18.36 -15.86
N PRO A 463 7.66 -19.05 -16.51
CA PRO A 463 6.26 -18.92 -16.12
C PRO A 463 5.95 -19.65 -14.81
N PHE A 464 6.64 -20.77 -14.52
CA PHE A 464 6.42 -21.58 -13.31
C PHE A 464 6.92 -20.95 -12.01
N ALA A 465 7.66 -19.85 -12.09
CA ALA A 465 8.11 -19.08 -10.93
C ALA A 465 7.55 -17.65 -10.89
N LYS A 466 6.53 -17.35 -11.71
CA LYS A 466 5.94 -16.01 -11.84
C LYS A 466 6.92 -14.95 -12.37
N GLN A 467 7.88 -15.33 -13.19
CA GLN A 467 8.93 -14.44 -13.71
C GLN A 467 8.72 -14.07 -15.19
N ALA A 468 7.92 -14.85 -15.92
CA ALA A 468 7.52 -14.51 -17.28
C ALA A 468 6.44 -13.42 -17.28
N LEU A 469 6.30 -12.73 -18.41
CA LEU A 469 5.24 -11.73 -18.58
C LEU A 469 3.95 -12.33 -19.14
N GLU A 470 4.02 -13.39 -19.93
CA GLU A 470 2.84 -14.01 -20.54
C GLU A 470 2.95 -15.53 -20.45
N TRP A 471 1.81 -16.18 -20.24
CA TRP A 471 1.61 -17.62 -20.28
C TRP A 471 0.10 -17.93 -20.37
N SER A 472 -0.30 -19.20 -20.47
CA SER A 472 -1.73 -19.56 -20.50
C SER A 472 -2.43 -19.26 -19.16
N GLU A 473 -3.73 -18.94 -19.24
CA GLU A 473 -4.54 -18.54 -18.08
C GLU A 473 -4.71 -19.66 -17.05
N ASP A 474 -4.87 -20.90 -17.52
CA ASP A 474 -5.04 -22.10 -16.69
C ASP A 474 -3.75 -22.55 -15.99
N TYR A 475 -2.64 -21.85 -16.20
CA TYR A 475 -1.37 -22.16 -15.56
C TYR A 475 -1.24 -21.50 -14.19
N TYR A 476 -0.17 -21.85 -13.47
CA TYR A 476 0.16 -21.20 -12.19
C TYR A 476 0.17 -19.67 -12.34
N TYR A 477 -0.39 -18.95 -11.36
CA TYR A 477 -0.31 -17.49 -11.21
C TYR A 477 -1.17 -16.63 -12.16
N ASN A 478 -2.26 -17.17 -12.72
CA ASN A 478 -3.31 -16.41 -13.43
C ASN A 478 -2.75 -15.46 -14.50
N TYR A 479 -1.97 -15.98 -15.43
CA TYR A 479 -1.57 -15.21 -16.61
C TYR A 479 -2.78 -14.86 -17.47
N GLY A 480 -2.62 -13.90 -18.39
CA GLY A 480 -3.70 -13.50 -19.31
C GLY A 480 -3.54 -13.98 -20.75
N GLY A 481 -2.61 -14.88 -21.05
CA GLY A 481 -2.30 -15.27 -22.43
C GLY A 481 -1.40 -14.28 -23.18
N LEU A 482 -1.31 -14.45 -24.50
CA LEU A 482 -0.44 -13.65 -25.38
C LEU A 482 -0.86 -12.18 -25.37
N GLY A 483 0.12 -11.28 -25.14
CA GLY A 483 -0.12 -9.84 -25.18
C GLY A 483 -0.79 -9.25 -23.93
N ILE A 484 -1.10 -10.05 -22.92
CA ILE A 484 -1.59 -9.59 -21.62
C ILE A 484 -0.50 -9.81 -20.58
N TYR A 485 0.31 -8.78 -20.37
CA TYR A 485 1.53 -8.90 -19.57
C TYR A 485 1.27 -8.83 -18.07
N ASN A 486 1.73 -9.84 -17.33
CA ASN A 486 1.66 -9.95 -15.89
C ASN A 486 2.48 -8.84 -15.21
N GLN A 487 1.78 -7.90 -14.58
CA GLN A 487 2.36 -6.68 -14.02
C GLN A 487 3.06 -6.93 -12.67
N GLU A 488 2.69 -7.99 -11.97
CA GLU A 488 3.35 -8.43 -10.74
C GLU A 488 4.72 -9.05 -11.06
N ALA A 489 4.81 -9.89 -12.09
CA ALA A 489 6.07 -10.41 -12.62
C ALA A 489 6.98 -9.28 -13.10
N ALA A 490 6.40 -8.31 -13.80
CA ALA A 490 7.15 -7.17 -14.29
C ALA A 490 7.67 -6.26 -13.16
N ALA A 491 6.90 -6.08 -12.07
CA ALA A 491 7.34 -5.34 -10.88
C ALA A 491 8.45 -6.06 -10.09
N MET A 492 8.47 -7.40 -10.10
CA MET A 492 9.61 -8.17 -9.57
C MET A 492 10.90 -7.87 -10.33
N SER A 493 10.85 -7.87 -11.67
CA SER A 493 12.01 -7.49 -12.50
C SER A 493 12.42 -6.03 -12.32
N ASP A 494 11.46 -5.09 -12.20
CA ASP A 494 11.75 -3.70 -11.84
C ASP A 494 12.52 -3.62 -10.51
N SER A 495 12.06 -4.34 -9.49
CA SER A 495 12.68 -4.37 -8.16
C SER A 495 14.09 -4.96 -8.17
N LEU A 496 14.33 -5.99 -8.99
CA LEU A 496 15.67 -6.54 -9.18
C LEU A 496 16.60 -5.54 -9.86
N LEU A 497 16.12 -4.80 -10.86
CA LEU A 497 16.93 -3.77 -11.53
C LEU A 497 17.26 -2.59 -10.60
N ASP A 498 16.31 -2.17 -9.76
CA ASP A 498 16.56 -1.14 -8.74
C ASP A 498 17.57 -1.64 -7.68
N LEU A 499 17.48 -2.91 -7.26
CA LEU A 499 18.49 -3.52 -6.39
C LEU A 499 19.87 -3.59 -7.09
N CYS A 500 19.89 -3.90 -8.38
CA CYS A 500 21.12 -3.92 -9.17
C CYS A 500 21.79 -2.57 -9.24
N ASP A 501 21.03 -1.49 -9.45
CA ASP A 501 21.54 -0.12 -9.42
C ASP A 501 22.19 0.19 -8.06
N SER A 502 21.53 -0.18 -6.95
CA SER A 502 22.06 0.04 -5.59
C SER A 502 23.34 -0.74 -5.26
N LEU A 503 23.58 -1.86 -5.95
CA LEU A 503 24.72 -2.76 -5.68
C LEU A 503 25.82 -2.71 -6.75
N ASP A 504 25.65 -1.90 -7.82
CA ASP A 504 26.48 -1.97 -9.03
C ASP A 504 26.57 -3.40 -9.61
N MET A 505 25.45 -4.14 -9.54
CA MET A 505 25.28 -5.48 -10.12
C MET A 505 24.62 -5.39 -11.50
N TYR A 506 24.79 -6.41 -12.33
CA TYR A 506 24.28 -6.42 -13.69
C TYR A 506 23.53 -7.73 -14.01
N MET A 507 22.34 -7.59 -14.59
CA MET A 507 21.46 -8.68 -14.98
C MET A 507 21.74 -9.11 -16.41
N GLN A 508 21.90 -10.42 -16.62
CA GLN A 508 21.67 -11.07 -17.91
C GLN A 508 20.25 -11.63 -17.91
N LEU A 509 19.39 -11.10 -18.76
CA LEU A 509 17.98 -11.47 -18.82
C LEU A 509 17.73 -12.51 -19.92
N CYS A 510 17.37 -13.72 -19.52
CA CYS A 510 16.95 -14.80 -20.41
C CYS A 510 15.44 -14.72 -20.66
N ILE A 511 15.06 -14.40 -21.90
CA ILE A 511 13.67 -14.14 -22.30
C ILE A 511 12.93 -15.45 -22.54
N PHE A 512 13.51 -16.32 -23.37
CA PHE A 512 12.94 -17.61 -23.72
C PHE A 512 13.84 -18.77 -23.25
N GLN A 513 13.23 -19.92 -22.98
CA GLN A 513 13.95 -21.12 -22.54
C GLN A 513 13.40 -22.40 -23.20
N HIS A 514 14.27 -23.39 -23.36
CA HIS A 514 14.05 -24.65 -24.07
C HIS A 514 12.70 -25.32 -23.80
N GLY A 515 12.31 -25.44 -22.53
CA GLY A 515 11.08 -26.09 -22.09
C GLY A 515 9.82 -25.45 -22.66
N GLN A 516 9.82 -24.12 -22.88
CA GLN A 516 8.69 -23.42 -23.50
C GLN A 516 8.39 -23.97 -24.89
N PHE A 517 9.40 -24.40 -25.63
CA PHE A 517 9.28 -24.84 -27.02
C PHE A 517 9.66 -26.32 -27.19
N SER A 518 9.45 -27.11 -26.14
CA SER A 518 9.76 -28.54 -26.12
C SER A 518 8.51 -29.37 -25.89
N GLU A 519 8.36 -30.41 -26.71
CA GLU A 519 7.31 -31.43 -26.62
C GLU A 519 7.82 -32.73 -25.95
N ASN A 520 9.12 -32.80 -25.59
CA ASN A 520 9.77 -34.07 -25.23
C ASN A 520 10.65 -34.01 -23.98
N VAL A 521 11.26 -32.87 -23.68
CA VAL A 521 12.18 -32.68 -22.54
C VAL A 521 11.79 -31.41 -21.79
N ASP A 522 11.59 -31.51 -20.48
CA ASP A 522 11.09 -30.40 -19.65
C ASP A 522 9.89 -29.69 -20.31
N GLN A 523 8.97 -30.50 -20.86
CA GLN A 523 7.96 -30.04 -21.78
C GLN A 523 7.02 -29.02 -21.14
N MET A 524 6.79 -27.91 -21.84
CA MET A 524 5.81 -26.90 -21.43
C MET A 524 4.89 -26.50 -22.58
N TRP A 525 5.02 -27.14 -23.74
CA TRP A 525 4.28 -26.80 -24.96
C TRP A 525 2.76 -26.92 -24.82
N GLU A 526 2.27 -27.91 -24.05
CA GLU A 526 0.83 -28.10 -23.82
C GLU A 526 0.18 -26.87 -23.19
N SER A 527 0.89 -26.19 -22.28
CA SER A 527 0.45 -24.94 -21.65
C SER A 527 1.02 -23.67 -22.29
N ASN A 528 1.80 -23.79 -23.36
CA ASN A 528 2.41 -22.63 -23.98
C ASN A 528 1.32 -21.80 -24.69
N PRO A 529 1.25 -20.48 -24.47
CA PRO A 529 0.20 -19.64 -25.04
C PRO A 529 0.25 -19.53 -26.58
N TYR A 530 1.37 -19.89 -27.22
CA TYR A 530 1.46 -19.98 -28.69
C TYR A 530 0.79 -21.23 -29.28
N ASN A 531 0.47 -22.23 -28.46
CA ASN A 531 -0.24 -23.43 -28.87
C ASN A 531 -1.72 -23.12 -29.15
N THR A 532 -2.27 -23.61 -30.27
CA THR A 532 -3.68 -23.40 -30.65
C THR A 532 -4.68 -23.86 -29.59
N VAL A 533 -4.34 -24.88 -28.79
CA VAL A 533 -5.19 -25.33 -27.67
C VAL A 533 -5.39 -24.22 -26.62
N ASN A 534 -4.42 -23.30 -26.49
CA ASN A 534 -4.46 -22.16 -25.58
C ASN A 534 -4.83 -20.84 -26.29
N GLY A 535 -5.39 -20.91 -27.50
CA GLY A 535 -5.76 -19.74 -28.31
C GLY A 535 -4.61 -19.13 -29.12
N GLY A 536 -3.47 -19.80 -29.20
CA GLY A 536 -2.32 -19.39 -30.01
C GLY A 536 -2.45 -19.73 -31.50
N TYR A 537 -1.33 -19.76 -32.21
CA TYR A 537 -1.28 -19.77 -33.68
C TYR A 537 -0.88 -21.11 -34.29
N VAL A 538 -0.19 -21.98 -33.55
CA VAL A 538 0.47 -23.18 -34.10
C VAL A 538 0.19 -24.42 -33.24
N GLU A 539 0.16 -25.60 -33.87
CA GLU A 539 -0.13 -26.85 -33.14
C GLU A 539 1.14 -27.46 -32.54
N ARG A 540 2.27 -27.36 -33.25
CA ARG A 540 3.54 -27.98 -32.86
C ARG A 540 4.59 -26.95 -32.46
N ALA A 541 5.44 -27.30 -31.49
CA ALA A 541 6.45 -26.38 -30.96
C ALA A 541 7.43 -25.87 -32.02
N GLU A 542 7.82 -26.74 -32.96
CA GLU A 542 8.75 -26.38 -34.04
C GLU A 542 8.21 -25.31 -35.00
N GLU A 543 6.88 -25.22 -35.14
CA GLU A 543 6.21 -24.26 -36.03
C GLU A 543 6.40 -22.81 -35.57
N TYR A 544 6.60 -22.59 -34.26
CA TYR A 544 6.89 -21.28 -33.68
C TYR A 544 8.05 -20.57 -34.39
N PHE A 545 9.11 -21.32 -34.75
CA PHE A 545 10.32 -20.73 -35.30
C PHE A 545 10.18 -20.24 -36.76
N TYR A 546 9.15 -20.70 -37.47
CA TYR A 546 8.90 -20.33 -38.88
C TYR A 546 7.53 -19.72 -39.18
N SER A 547 6.57 -19.74 -38.25
CA SER A 547 5.31 -18.99 -38.38
C SER A 547 5.54 -17.48 -38.34
N GLN A 548 4.83 -16.75 -39.21
CA GLN A 548 4.89 -15.30 -39.25
C GLN A 548 4.10 -14.68 -38.09
N GLU A 549 2.96 -15.27 -37.74
CA GLU A 549 2.09 -14.88 -36.64
C GLU A 549 2.82 -14.98 -35.30
N CYS A 550 3.53 -16.10 -35.06
CA CYS A 550 4.37 -16.26 -33.87
C CYS A 550 5.46 -15.18 -33.78
N ARG A 551 6.12 -14.86 -34.90
CA ARG A 551 7.16 -13.82 -34.96
C ARG A 551 6.59 -12.43 -34.70
N ASP A 552 5.41 -12.14 -35.23
CA ASP A 552 4.74 -10.85 -35.05
C ASP A 552 4.29 -10.67 -33.61
N GLN A 553 3.70 -11.70 -33.00
CA GLN A 553 3.34 -11.68 -31.58
C GLN A 553 4.57 -11.60 -30.67
N ALA A 554 5.64 -12.37 -30.94
CA ALA A 554 6.88 -12.27 -30.17
C ALA A 554 7.50 -10.86 -30.24
N ARG A 555 7.36 -10.17 -31.39
CA ARG A 555 7.82 -8.78 -31.54
C ARG A 555 7.08 -7.83 -30.59
N LYS A 556 5.79 -8.07 -30.30
CA LYS A 556 5.00 -7.29 -29.33
C LYS A 556 5.59 -7.42 -27.93
N LEU A 557 5.85 -8.65 -27.47
CA LEU A 557 6.52 -8.91 -26.18
C LEU A 557 7.89 -8.25 -26.10
N LEU A 558 8.73 -8.42 -27.12
CA LEU A 558 10.07 -7.81 -27.15
C LEU A 558 10.00 -6.28 -27.12
N ARG A 559 9.03 -5.66 -27.82
CA ARG A 559 8.80 -4.21 -27.75
C ARG A 559 8.48 -3.80 -26.32
N TYR A 560 7.60 -4.53 -25.62
CA TYR A 560 7.24 -4.23 -24.23
C TYR A 560 8.44 -4.33 -23.28
N LEU A 561 9.23 -5.40 -23.40
CA LEU A 561 10.46 -5.59 -22.63
C LEU A 561 11.46 -4.44 -22.83
N VAL A 562 11.68 -4.04 -24.09
CA VAL A 562 12.55 -2.90 -24.43
C VAL A 562 12.00 -1.60 -23.84
N ALA A 563 10.70 -1.33 -24.01
CA ALA A 563 10.05 -0.14 -23.48
C ALA A 563 10.19 -0.02 -21.96
N ARG A 564 10.05 -1.14 -21.24
CA ARG A 564 10.06 -1.15 -19.77
C ARG A 564 11.47 -1.11 -19.16
N TRP A 565 12.46 -1.78 -19.77
CA TRP A 565 13.77 -2.03 -19.12
C TRP A 565 15.01 -1.60 -19.90
N SER A 566 14.92 -1.19 -21.17
CA SER A 566 16.12 -0.81 -21.94
C SER A 566 16.82 0.46 -21.42
N TYR A 567 16.15 1.25 -20.58
CA TYR A 567 16.76 2.37 -19.87
C TYR A 567 17.87 1.92 -18.91
N SER A 568 17.77 0.68 -18.38
CA SER A 568 18.59 0.27 -17.25
C SER A 568 20.00 -0.03 -17.70
N ARG A 569 20.94 0.73 -17.15
CA ARG A 569 22.37 0.44 -17.31
C ARG A 569 22.81 -0.88 -16.67
N ASN A 570 22.02 -1.40 -15.74
CA ASN A 570 22.27 -2.64 -15.03
C ASN A 570 21.78 -3.86 -15.83
N LEU A 571 21.12 -3.66 -16.97
CA LEU A 571 20.83 -4.75 -17.89
C LEU A 571 22.05 -4.97 -18.80
N PHE A 572 22.87 -5.97 -18.45
CA PHE A 572 24.11 -6.28 -19.17
C PHE A 572 23.85 -6.93 -20.53
N ALA A 573 22.93 -7.89 -20.58
CA ALA A 573 22.66 -8.64 -21.80
C ALA A 573 21.20 -9.10 -21.89
N TRP A 574 20.67 -9.05 -23.11
CA TRP A 574 19.45 -9.73 -23.50
C TRP A 574 19.84 -11.09 -24.07
N GLU A 575 19.50 -12.15 -23.36
CA GLU A 575 19.64 -13.51 -23.84
C GLU A 575 18.31 -13.94 -24.45
N PHE A 576 18.30 -14.02 -25.78
CA PHE A 576 17.07 -14.30 -26.51
C PHE A 576 16.51 -15.67 -26.17
N PHE A 577 17.36 -16.70 -26.08
CA PHE A 577 16.95 -18.09 -25.90
C PHE A 577 18.01 -18.88 -25.13
N ASN A 578 17.59 -19.69 -24.15
CA ASN A 578 18.42 -20.71 -23.50
C ASN A 578 18.18 -22.10 -24.11
N GLU A 579 19.28 -22.68 -24.60
CA GLU A 579 19.46 -24.07 -25.08
C GLU A 579 18.54 -24.49 -26.23
#